data_AF-A0A4Y2DA40-F1
#
_entry.id   AF-A0A4Y2DA40-F1
#
_cell.length_a   1.000
_cell.length_b   1.000
_cell.length_c   1.000
_cell.angle_alpha   90.00
_cell.angle_beta   90.00
_cell.angle_gamma   90.00
#
_symmetry.space_group_name_H-M   'P 1'
#
loop_
_entity.id
_entity.type
_entity.pdbx_description
1 polymer ?
#
loop_
_entity_poly.entity_id
_entity_poly.type
_entity_poly.pdbx_seq_one_letter_code
_entity_poly.pdbx_strand_id
1 'polypeptide(L)'
;MDNSVVMNNGRKEYTITWFVENYSYCWHKKGESLISPKLTFASLESTVWTLQLCPRGSFIANKGNISLYLNRSVVDESPGYVPQKYELAVLAADGQSALHSVEREFKRNPLFGHGVSEFLRIDEVLLRQKAN
;
A
#
# COMPACT_ATOMS: atom_id res chain seq x y z
N MET A 1 -8.20 -12.10 1.09
CA MET A 1 -8.06 -11.04 0.07
C MET A 1 -9.31 -11.09 -0.77
N ASP A 2 -9.96 -9.94 -0.94
CA ASP A 2 -11.08 -9.78 -1.87
C ASP A 2 -10.61 -8.82 -2.98
N ASN A 3 -10.86 -9.20 -4.22
CA ASN A 3 -10.46 -8.45 -5.40
C ASN A 3 -11.73 -8.11 -6.18
N SER A 4 -12.22 -6.88 -6.06
CA SER A 4 -13.37 -6.40 -6.83
C SER A 4 -12.88 -5.59 -8.03
N VAL A 5 -13.47 -5.86 -9.21
CA VAL A 5 -13.25 -5.06 -10.41
C VAL A 5 -14.45 -4.15 -10.62
N VAL A 6 -14.24 -2.84 -10.60
CA VAL A 6 -15.28 -1.85 -10.93
C VAL A 6 -14.95 -1.25 -12.30
N MET A 7 -15.93 -1.22 -13.21
CA MET A 7 -15.78 -0.59 -14.51
C MET A 7 -16.24 0.86 -14.43
N ASN A 8 -15.32 1.81 -14.57
CA ASN A 8 -15.63 3.24 -14.57
C ASN A 8 -15.17 3.85 -15.91
N ASN A 9 -16.09 4.37 -16.72
CA ASN A 9 -15.81 5.04 -18.01
C ASN A 9 -14.84 4.30 -18.97
N GLY A 10 -14.87 2.97 -18.99
CA GLY A 10 -14.00 2.14 -19.85
C GLY A 10 -12.58 1.92 -19.31
N ARG A 11 -12.23 2.45 -18.13
CA ARG A 11 -11.03 2.06 -17.39
C ARG A 11 -11.30 0.85 -16.51
N LYS A 12 -10.39 -0.13 -16.55
CA LYS A 12 -10.37 -1.24 -15.59
C LYS A 12 -9.63 -0.75 -14.35
N GLU A 13 -10.36 -0.63 -13.26
CA GLU A 13 -9.81 -0.32 -11.94
C GLU A 13 -9.82 -1.59 -11.09
N TYR A 14 -8.75 -1.78 -10.33
CA TYR A 14 -8.63 -2.88 -9.39
C TYR A 14 -8.53 -2.31 -7.99
N THR A 15 -9.43 -2.74 -7.12
CA THR A 15 -9.38 -2.42 -5.70
C THR A 15 -8.95 -3.66 -4.95
N ILE A 16 -7.94 -3.50 -4.11
CA ILE A 16 -7.42 -4.57 -3.27
C ILE A 16 -7.40 -4.07 -1.84
N THR A 17 -8.00 -4.86 -0.97
CA THR A 17 -7.95 -4.62 0.46
C THR A 17 -7.07 -5.67 1.12
N TRP A 18 -6.02 -5.19 1.79
CA TRP A 18 -5.13 -6.03 2.60
C TRP A 18 -5.40 -5.75 4.08
N PHE A 19 -5.91 -6.77 4.77
CA PHE A 19 -6.16 -6.72 6.20
C PHE A 19 -4.94 -7.20 6.98
N VAL A 20 -4.49 -6.39 7.94
CA VAL A 20 -3.42 -6.76 8.88
C VAL A 20 -4.06 -7.07 10.23
N GLU A 21 -4.20 -8.36 10.52
CA GLU A 21 -4.74 -8.81 11.80
C GLU A 21 -3.75 -8.53 12.94
N ASN A 22 -4.29 -8.33 14.15
CA ASN A 22 -3.50 -8.13 15.36
C ASN A 22 -2.46 -6.99 15.23
N TYR A 23 -2.80 -5.92 14.52
CA TYR A 23 -1.88 -4.80 14.28
C TYR A 23 -1.31 -4.18 15.58
N SER A 24 -2.08 -4.19 16.68
CA SER A 24 -1.61 -3.74 17.99
C SER A 24 -0.40 -4.53 18.53
N TYR A 25 -0.21 -5.76 18.06
CA TYR A 25 0.94 -6.62 18.38
C TYR A 25 2.11 -6.44 17.41
N CYS A 26 2.04 -5.49 16.46
CA CYS A 26 3.17 -5.18 15.58
C CYS A 26 4.31 -4.52 16.37
N TRP A 27 5.30 -5.33 16.74
CA TRP A 27 6.54 -4.89 17.40
C TRP A 27 7.70 -4.63 16.43
N HIS A 28 7.39 -4.57 15.13
CA HIS A 28 8.33 -4.20 14.07
C HIS A 28 9.15 -2.97 14.48
N LYS A 29 10.47 -3.07 14.32
CA LYS A 29 11.38 -1.94 14.48
C LYS A 29 11.24 -1.02 13.27
N LYS A 30 11.82 0.16 13.40
CA LYS A 30 11.95 1.08 12.26
C LYS A 30 12.72 0.40 11.13
N GLY A 31 12.26 0.60 9.90
CA GLY A 31 12.82 -0.03 8.70
C GLY A 31 12.35 -1.47 8.48
N GLU A 32 11.78 -2.13 9.49
CA GLU A 32 11.11 -3.41 9.31
C GLU A 32 9.73 -3.20 8.71
N SER A 33 9.28 -4.18 7.92
CA SER A 33 8.03 -4.05 7.17
C SER A 33 7.28 -5.36 7.08
N LEU A 34 5.96 -5.22 7.00
CA LEU A 34 5.05 -6.27 6.59
C LEU A 34 4.88 -6.20 5.08
N ILE A 35 4.92 -7.35 4.42
CA ILE A 35 4.70 -7.48 2.99
C ILE A 35 3.38 -8.19 2.76
N SER A 36 2.53 -7.63 1.90
CA SER A 36 1.28 -8.29 1.52
C SER A 36 1.56 -9.57 0.72
N PRO A 37 0.59 -10.48 0.65
CA PRO A 37 0.58 -11.48 -0.42
C PRO A 37 0.75 -10.84 -1.80
N LYS A 38 1.28 -11.64 -2.74
CA LYS A 38 1.52 -11.24 -4.12
C LYS A 38 0.19 -11.00 -4.84
N LEU A 39 0.14 -9.92 -5.61
CA LEU A 39 -1.00 -9.46 -6.39
C LEU A 39 -0.65 -9.55 -7.86
N THR A 40 -1.51 -10.15 -8.67
CA THR A 40 -1.34 -10.20 -10.12
C THR A 40 -2.59 -9.68 -10.80
N PHE A 41 -2.40 -8.93 -11.87
CA PHE A 41 -3.49 -8.35 -12.63
C PHE A 41 -3.37 -8.78 -14.09
N ALA A 42 -4.43 -9.38 -14.62
CA ALA A 42 -4.45 -9.85 -16.00
C ALA A 42 -4.21 -8.71 -17.01
N SER A 43 -4.70 -7.50 -16.72
CA SER A 43 -4.50 -6.34 -17.61
C SER A 43 -3.12 -5.69 -17.48
N LEU A 44 -2.31 -6.08 -16.51
CA LEU A 44 -0.94 -5.58 -16.32
C LEU A 44 0.08 -6.66 -16.70
N GLU A 45 -0.18 -7.42 -17.76
CA GLU A 45 0.74 -8.42 -18.31
C GLU A 45 1.24 -9.45 -17.28
N SER A 46 0.41 -9.79 -16.28
CA SER A 46 0.78 -10.70 -15.18
C SER A 46 1.96 -10.22 -14.33
N THR A 47 2.22 -8.91 -14.32
CA THR A 47 3.18 -8.29 -13.39
C THR A 47 2.78 -8.56 -11.94
N VAL A 48 3.78 -8.77 -11.10
CA VAL A 48 3.59 -9.15 -9.69
C VAL A 48 3.80 -7.94 -8.80
N TRP A 49 2.83 -7.67 -7.95
CA TRP A 49 2.81 -6.50 -7.06
C TRP A 49 2.66 -6.92 -5.61
N THR A 50 3.16 -6.09 -4.70
CA THR A 50 2.99 -6.25 -3.25
C THR A 50 2.85 -4.89 -2.59
N LEU A 51 2.05 -4.82 -1.53
CA LEU A 51 2.10 -3.70 -0.59
C LEU A 51 3.17 -3.95 0.46
N GLN A 52 3.91 -2.90 0.82
CA GLN A 52 4.87 -2.89 1.91
C GLN A 52 4.45 -1.84 2.93
N LEU A 53 4.14 -2.30 4.14
CA LEU A 53 3.75 -1.46 5.27
C LEU A 53 4.90 -1.43 6.28
N CYS A 54 5.41 -0.25 6.61
CA CYS A 54 6.37 -0.04 7.70
C CYS A 54 5.64 0.61 8.88
N PRO A 55 5.21 -0.16 9.90
CA PRO A 55 4.41 0.37 11.01
C PRO A 55 5.09 1.50 11.80
N ARG A 56 6.43 1.57 11.76
CA ARG A 56 7.24 2.56 12.49
C ARG A 56 8.13 3.41 11.59
N GLY A 57 7.75 3.51 10.32
CA GLY A 57 8.48 4.25 9.30
C GLY A 57 9.61 3.44 8.67
N SER A 58 9.95 3.76 7.43
CA SER A 58 11.01 3.09 6.67
C SER A 58 12.42 3.62 6.97
N PHE A 59 12.58 4.93 7.22
CA PHE A 59 13.87 5.55 7.53
C PHE A 59 13.85 6.36 8.83
N ILE A 60 15.05 6.76 9.28
CA ILE A 60 15.21 7.50 10.55
C ILE A 60 14.39 8.80 10.57
N ALA A 61 14.36 9.51 9.44
CA ALA A 61 13.62 10.74 9.25
C ALA A 61 12.10 10.58 9.45
N ASN A 62 11.55 9.40 9.16
CA ASN A 62 10.10 9.17 9.19
C ASN A 62 9.62 8.67 10.57
N LYS A 63 10.31 9.05 11.64
CA LYS A 63 9.96 8.64 13.01
C LYS A 63 8.56 9.14 13.35
N GLY A 64 7.72 8.24 13.88
CA GLY A 64 6.35 8.59 14.30
C GLY A 64 5.33 8.50 13.16
N ASN A 65 5.76 8.19 11.94
CA ASN A 65 4.88 7.93 10.81
C ASN A 65 4.89 6.45 10.43
N ILE A 66 3.76 6.01 9.90
CA ILE A 66 3.61 4.80 9.11
C ILE A 66 4.06 5.12 7.69
N SER A 67 4.85 4.22 7.09
CA SER A 67 5.15 4.28 5.66
C SER A 67 4.39 3.19 4.91
N LEU A 68 3.91 3.51 3.71
CA LEU A 68 3.17 2.58 2.87
C LEU A 68 3.65 2.70 1.42
N TYR A 69 3.96 1.55 0.81
CA TYR A 69 4.50 1.47 -0.55
C TYR A 69 3.80 0.40 -1.37
N LEU A 70 3.68 0.67 -2.67
CA LEU A 70 3.36 -0.29 -3.71
C LEU A 70 4.66 -0.66 -4.43
N ASN A 71 4.99 -1.94 -4.40
CA ASN A 71 6.18 -2.50 -5.04
C ASN A 71 5.77 -3.37 -6.22
N ARG A 72 6.50 -3.25 -7.33
CA ARG A 72 6.46 -4.19 -8.46
C ARG A 72 7.67 -5.12 -8.36
N SER A 73 7.49 -6.40 -8.63
CA SER A 73 8.58 -7.37 -8.63
C SER A 73 9.57 -7.08 -9.76
N VAL A 74 10.86 -7.06 -9.44
CA VAL A 74 11.94 -6.88 -10.43
C VAL A 74 12.18 -8.10 -11.32
N VAL A 75 11.54 -9.23 -10.99
CA VAL A 75 11.71 -10.52 -11.68
C VAL A 75 10.65 -10.71 -12.77
N ASP A 76 9.72 -9.76 -12.97
CA ASP A 76 8.76 -9.87 -14.06
C ASP A 76 9.45 -9.65 -15.42
N GLU A 77 9.26 -10.62 -16.33
CA GLU A 77 9.82 -10.62 -17.70
C GLU A 77 9.08 -9.64 -18.63
N SER A 78 8.26 -8.74 -18.08
CA SER A 78 7.37 -7.87 -18.87
C SER A 78 8.16 -6.79 -19.63
N PRO A 79 7.87 -6.54 -20.92
CA PRO A 79 8.79 -5.84 -21.82
C PRO A 79 8.79 -4.32 -21.67
N GLY A 80 7.93 -3.75 -20.84
CA GLY A 80 7.71 -2.31 -20.84
C GLY A 80 7.18 -1.78 -19.52
N TYR A 81 7.76 -0.67 -19.08
CA TYR A 81 7.16 0.16 -18.06
C TYR A 81 5.91 0.83 -18.64
N VAL A 82 4.76 0.60 -18.02
CA VAL A 82 3.52 1.32 -18.32
C VAL A 82 3.23 2.23 -17.12
N PRO A 83 3.11 3.56 -17.31
CA PRO A 83 2.65 4.45 -16.26
C PRO A 83 1.28 3.99 -15.74
N GLN A 84 1.18 3.73 -14.45
CA GLN A 84 -0.07 3.33 -13.79
C GLN A 84 -0.36 4.34 -12.69
N LYS A 85 -1.57 4.91 -12.71
CA LYS A 85 -2.08 5.67 -11.57
C LYS A 85 -2.60 4.69 -10.53
N TYR A 86 -2.34 4.99 -9.27
CA TYR A 86 -2.84 4.19 -8.15
C TYR A 86 -3.11 5.09 -6.96
N GLU A 87 -3.99 4.63 -6.08
CA GLU A 87 -4.28 5.25 -4.81
C GLU A 87 -3.85 4.29 -3.70
N LEU A 88 -3.17 4.83 -2.68
CA LEU A 88 -2.92 4.11 -1.43
C LEU A 88 -3.82 4.68 -0.37
N ALA A 89 -4.53 3.81 0.36
CA ALA A 89 -5.44 4.20 1.43
C ALA A 89 -5.24 3.33 2.67
N VAL A 90 -5.36 3.95 3.85
CA VAL A 90 -5.65 3.25 5.10
C VAL A 90 -7.13 3.47 5.39
N LEU A 91 -7.87 2.37 5.57
CA LEU A 91 -9.31 2.39 5.79
C LEU A 91 -9.64 2.51 7.28
N ALA A 92 -10.83 3.03 7.56
CA ALA A 92 -11.42 3.07 8.89
C ALA A 92 -11.86 1.66 9.31
N ALA A 93 -12.28 1.52 10.56
CA ALA A 93 -12.71 0.24 11.12
C ALA A 93 -13.94 -0.36 10.39
N ASP A 94 -14.73 0.47 9.70
CA ASP A 94 -15.85 0.04 8.85
C ASP A 94 -15.39 -0.69 7.56
N GLY A 95 -14.09 -0.62 7.23
CA GLY A 95 -13.52 -1.21 6.03
C GLY A 95 -13.97 -0.55 4.71
N GLN A 96 -14.69 0.57 4.77
CA GLN A 96 -15.26 1.25 3.60
C GLN A 96 -14.77 2.70 3.48
N SER A 97 -14.65 3.41 4.60
CA SER A 97 -14.24 4.80 4.61
C SER A 97 -12.72 4.92 4.65
N ALA A 98 -12.12 5.78 3.84
CA ALA A 98 -10.68 6.06 3.93
C ALA A 98 -10.39 6.98 5.14
N LEU A 99 -9.49 6.58 6.04
CA LEU A 99 -8.92 7.46 7.07
C LEU A 99 -7.94 8.44 6.46
N HIS A 100 -7.12 7.94 5.54
CA HIS A 100 -6.16 8.72 4.78
C HIS A 100 -5.95 8.02 3.44
N SER A 101 -5.94 8.79 2.36
CA SER A 101 -5.59 8.28 1.06
C SER A 101 -4.78 9.27 0.25
N VAL A 102 -3.98 8.71 -0.66
CA VAL A 102 -3.02 9.46 -1.45
C VAL A 102 -2.94 8.87 -2.85
N GLU A 103 -3.26 9.70 -3.85
CA GLU A 103 -3.04 9.37 -5.25
C GLU A 103 -1.57 9.50 -5.65
N ARG A 104 -1.12 8.56 -6.48
CA ARG A 104 0.23 8.49 -7.01
C ARG A 104 0.24 7.97 -8.44
N GLU A 105 1.38 8.18 -9.08
CA GLU A 105 1.69 7.60 -10.37
C GLU A 105 2.93 6.73 -10.19
N PHE A 106 2.83 5.49 -10.63
CA PHE A 106 3.95 4.56 -10.63
C PHE A 106 4.90 5.00 -11.73
N LYS A 107 6.10 5.47 -11.35
CA LYS A 107 7.16 5.94 -12.27
C LYS A 107 8.23 4.88 -12.40
N ARG A 108 8.94 4.76 -13.53
CA ARG A 108 9.98 3.72 -13.66
C ARG A 108 11.14 4.04 -12.71
N ASN A 109 11.20 3.38 -11.56
CA ASN A 109 12.40 3.36 -10.74
C ASN A 109 12.65 1.95 -10.20
N PRO A 110 13.57 1.17 -10.79
CA PRO A 110 13.82 -0.20 -10.37
C PRO A 110 14.50 -0.32 -9.00
N LEU A 111 14.91 0.80 -8.39
CA LEU A 111 15.67 0.82 -7.14
C LEU A 111 14.81 1.09 -5.89
N PHE A 112 13.57 1.59 -6.05
CA PHE A 112 12.76 2.03 -4.91
C PHE A 112 11.29 1.64 -5.05
N GLY A 113 10.69 1.26 -3.93
CA GLY A 113 9.23 1.15 -3.82
C GLY A 113 8.55 2.49 -4.07
N HIS A 114 7.38 2.46 -4.72
CA HIS A 114 6.61 3.66 -5.01
C HIS A 114 5.55 3.84 -3.94
N GLY A 115 5.66 4.89 -3.13
CA GLY A 115 4.78 5.09 -1.99
C GLY A 115 5.04 6.37 -1.23
N VAL A 116 4.67 6.39 0.04
CA VAL A 116 4.79 7.56 0.92
C VAL A 116 5.48 7.13 2.20
N SER A 117 6.64 7.71 2.45
CA SER A 117 7.44 7.46 3.66
C SER A 117 6.79 8.04 4.92
N GLU A 118 6.01 9.11 4.78
CA GLU A 118 5.23 9.73 5.86
C GLU A 118 3.75 9.69 5.51
N PHE A 119 3.22 8.46 5.39
CA PHE A 119 1.86 8.24 4.92
C PHE A 119 0.83 8.66 5.98
N LEU A 120 1.00 8.23 7.22
CA LEU A 120 0.05 8.53 8.29
C LEU A 120 0.77 8.56 9.64
N ARG A 121 0.43 9.51 10.51
CA ARG A 121 1.05 9.56 11.83
C ARG A 121 0.50 8.44 12.73
N ILE A 122 1.39 7.82 13.51
CA ILE A 122 1.03 6.68 14.37
C ILE A 122 0.07 7.10 15.48
N ASP A 123 0.24 8.31 16.04
CA ASP A 123 -0.64 8.85 17.07
C ASP A 123 -2.08 9.01 16.57
N GLU A 124 -2.29 9.44 15.33
CA GLU A 124 -3.62 9.53 14.73
C GLU A 124 -4.33 8.17 14.64
N VAL A 125 -3.58 7.11 14.32
CA VAL A 125 -4.13 5.74 14.28
C VAL A 125 -4.48 5.26 15.69
N LEU A 126 -3.57 5.45 16.65
CA LEU A 126 -3.75 4.96 18.02
C LEU A 126 -4.83 5.73 18.80
N LEU A 127 -4.98 7.04 18.59
CA LEU A 127 -6.03 7.84 19.21
C LEU A 127 -7.42 7.36 18.78
N ARG A 128 -7.57 7.02 17.49
CA ARG A 128 -8.84 6.57 16.92
C ARG A 128 -9.20 5.14 17.32
N GLN A 129 -8.22 4.29 17.64
CA GLN A 129 -8.48 2.97 18.25
C GLN A 129 -9.05 3.05 19.67
N LYS A 130 -8.76 4.13 20.42
CA LYS A 130 -9.25 4.30 21.81
C LYS A 130 -10.65 4.93 21.90
N ALA A 131 -11.16 5.48 20.79
CA ALA A 131 -12.46 6.14 20.74
C ALA A 131 -13.61 5.20 20.33
N ASN A 132 -13.29 3.96 19.98
CA ASN A 132 -14.22 2.86 19.69
C ASN A 132 -14.19 1.85 20.84
#